data_AF-A0A445APM2-F1
#
_entry.id   AF-A0A445APM2-F1
#
_cell.length_a   1.000
_cell.length_b   1.000
_cell.length_c   1.000
_cell.angle_alpha   90.00
_cell.angle_beta   90.00
_cell.angle_gamma   90.00
#
_symmetry.space_group_name_H-M   'P 1'
#
loop_
_entity.id
_entity.type
_entity.pdbx_description
1 polymer ?
#
loop_
_entity_poly.entity_id
_entity_poly.type
_entity_poly.pdbx_seq_one_letter_code
_entity_poly.pdbx_strand_id
1 'polypeptide(L)'
;MQADENDEAYTTRGKEEEEENVSREEALGHQTPFLYLCNKLAKRGHIITLFAPKTAQSKLVHFNLYPNLIKFVAVAVPHVDNLPPNAETTSDVPYPLHPLIMTAMDLTQGDIESLKADLVFYDFTHWMPSLATRLGLKAIDFCIVNSAMIGLRPNLFQELLLGLELVGMPFLVALKPPIGFDSVGDALPEGFEERVKGRGIVYGGWIQHQLILEHPSVGCFITHCGSGSFSEALLNECQLVLLPNVGDQFLNARLMSKNLQVGVEVEKGEDDGLYTKESVCKAVSIVMDDENETSRIVKSNHDKIKEVLLNKD
;
A
#
# COMPACT_ATOMS: atom_id res chain seq x y z
N MET A 1 29.37 -55.06 7.89
CA MET A 1 29.27 -53.74 8.53
C MET A 1 28.33 -52.93 7.66
N GLN A 2 27.05 -52.98 8.02
CA GLN A 2 25.90 -52.44 7.29
C GLN A 2 25.38 -51.21 8.04
N ALA A 3 24.71 -50.32 7.29
CA ALA A 3 24.15 -49.05 7.70
C ALA A 3 22.87 -49.17 8.56
N ASP A 4 22.53 -48.07 9.25
CA ASP A 4 21.20 -47.40 9.34
C ASP A 4 21.30 -46.31 10.45
N GLU A 5 21.21 -45.02 10.11
CA GLU A 5 19.99 -44.17 10.09
C GLU A 5 19.40 -43.85 11.48
N ASN A 6 19.44 -42.56 11.84
CA ASN A 6 18.25 -41.85 12.32
C ASN A 6 18.45 -40.33 12.30
N ASP A 7 17.57 -39.70 11.53
CA ASP A 7 17.30 -38.27 11.36
C ASP A 7 16.94 -37.56 12.68
N GLU A 8 17.47 -36.35 12.87
CA GLU A 8 16.84 -35.33 13.70
C GLU A 8 16.14 -34.31 12.81
N ALA A 9 14.81 -34.42 12.77
CA ALA A 9 13.91 -33.50 12.10
C ALA A 9 13.92 -32.11 12.77
N TYR A 10 14.58 -31.13 12.14
CA TYR A 10 14.34 -29.72 12.42
C TYR A 10 13.07 -29.28 11.68
N THR A 11 11.97 -29.24 12.42
CA THR A 11 10.64 -28.85 11.95
C THR A 11 10.58 -27.41 11.42
N THR A 12 9.99 -27.28 10.23
CA THR A 12 9.70 -26.10 9.38
C THR A 12 8.68 -25.09 9.95
N ARG A 13 8.57 -24.96 11.27
CA ARG A 13 7.48 -24.21 11.91
C ARG A 13 7.51 -22.69 11.74
N GLY A 14 8.65 -22.11 11.35
CA GLY A 14 8.85 -20.66 11.29
C GLY A 14 8.52 -19.97 9.96
N LYS A 15 8.60 -20.68 8.82
CA LYS A 15 8.36 -20.08 7.49
C LYS A 15 6.89 -20.11 7.08
N GLU A 16 6.19 -21.21 7.39
CA GLU A 16 4.76 -21.34 7.08
C GLU A 16 3.91 -20.36 7.88
N GLU A 17 4.21 -20.12 9.17
CA GLU A 17 3.49 -19.12 9.97
C GLU A 17 3.74 -17.67 9.49
N GLU A 18 4.94 -17.36 8.98
CA GLU A 18 5.26 -16.04 8.39
C GLU A 18 4.56 -15.85 7.03
N GLU A 19 4.60 -16.83 6.13
CA GLU A 19 3.87 -16.78 4.85
C GLU A 19 2.35 -16.79 5.03
N GLU A 20 1.83 -17.49 6.03
CA GLU A 20 0.40 -17.52 6.35
C GLU A 20 -0.07 -16.19 6.98
N ASN A 21 0.77 -15.51 7.76
CA ASN A 21 0.47 -14.17 8.28
C ASN A 21 0.57 -13.09 7.19
N VAL A 22 1.59 -13.18 6.32
CA VAL A 22 1.76 -12.29 5.17
C VAL A 22 0.60 -12.42 4.18
N SER A 23 0.19 -13.64 3.82
CA SER A 23 -0.97 -13.86 2.94
C SER A 23 -2.31 -13.45 3.58
N ARG A 24 -2.45 -13.54 4.91
CA ARG A 24 -3.62 -13.02 5.63
C ARG A 24 -3.70 -11.49 5.67
N GLU A 25 -2.58 -10.78 5.77
CA GLU A 25 -2.53 -9.31 5.71
C GLU A 25 -2.71 -8.78 4.28
N GLU A 26 -2.14 -9.47 3.27
CA GLU A 26 -2.33 -9.12 1.85
C GLU A 26 -3.79 -9.23 1.39
N ALA A 27 -4.57 -10.13 2.00
CA ALA A 27 -6.00 -10.30 1.74
C ALA A 27 -6.89 -9.16 2.28
N LEU A 28 -6.35 -8.25 3.11
CA LEU A 28 -7.09 -7.16 3.78
C LEU A 28 -6.79 -5.77 3.23
N GLY A 29 -6.25 -5.67 2.01
CA GLY A 29 -5.65 -4.46 1.44
C GLY A 29 -6.43 -3.14 1.59
N HIS A 30 -7.77 -3.18 1.61
CA HIS A 30 -8.61 -2.00 1.88
C HIS A 30 -8.94 -1.81 3.36
N GLN A 31 -9.10 -2.89 4.12
CA GLN A 31 -9.68 -2.81 5.46
C GLN A 31 -8.64 -2.44 6.54
N THR A 32 -7.39 -2.89 6.37
CA THR A 32 -6.30 -2.59 7.31
C THR A 32 -5.99 -1.10 7.37
N PRO A 33 -5.84 -0.36 6.25
CA PRO A 33 -5.54 1.07 6.34
C PRO A 33 -6.74 1.91 6.80
N PHE A 34 -7.99 1.48 6.55
CA PHE A 34 -9.17 2.07 7.19
C PHE A 34 -9.09 1.96 8.72
N LEU A 35 -8.78 0.77 9.25
CA LEU A 35 -8.62 0.59 10.70
C LEU A 35 -7.46 1.42 11.26
N TYR A 36 -6.37 1.57 10.50
CA TYR A 36 -5.26 2.43 10.88
C TYR A 36 -5.70 3.90 11.00
N LEU A 37 -6.44 4.43 10.02
CA LEU A 37 -7.04 5.75 10.10
C LEU A 37 -7.95 5.86 11.34
N CYS A 38 -8.79 4.86 11.59
CA CYS A 38 -9.65 4.81 12.78
C CYS A 38 -8.82 4.92 14.08
N ASN A 39 -7.71 4.19 14.19
CA ASN A 39 -6.81 4.27 15.35
C ASN A 39 -6.23 5.69 15.54
N LYS A 40 -5.86 6.39 14.46
CA LYS A 40 -5.35 7.77 14.53
C LYS A 40 -6.42 8.76 14.94
N LEU A 41 -7.67 8.56 14.52
CA LEU A 41 -8.82 9.38 14.92
C LEU A 41 -9.23 9.10 16.38
N ALA A 42 -9.28 7.83 16.79
CA ALA A 42 -9.57 7.43 18.16
C ALA A 42 -8.55 7.98 19.16
N LYS A 43 -7.26 7.98 18.80
CA LYS A 43 -6.20 8.62 19.60
C LYS A 43 -6.47 10.10 19.89
N ARG A 44 -7.25 10.78 19.04
CA ARG A 44 -7.67 12.18 19.20
C ARG A 44 -9.03 12.34 19.90
N GLY A 45 -9.64 11.24 20.36
CA GLY A 45 -10.89 11.24 21.12
C GLY A 45 -12.16 11.11 20.25
N HIS A 46 -12.02 10.86 18.95
CA HIS A 46 -13.18 10.61 18.10
C HIS A 46 -13.78 9.23 18.38
N ILE A 47 -15.12 9.13 18.30
CA ILE A 47 -15.85 7.87 18.36
C ILE A 47 -16.06 7.39 16.93
N ILE A 48 -15.67 6.16 16.64
CA ILE A 48 -15.66 5.57 15.31
C ILE A 48 -16.57 4.35 15.29
N THR A 49 -17.38 4.25 14.24
CA THR A 49 -18.12 3.04 13.90
C THR A 49 -17.59 2.52 12.56
N LEU A 50 -16.98 1.33 12.56
CA LEU A 50 -16.45 0.69 11.36
C LEU A 50 -17.42 -0.41 10.91
N PHE A 51 -17.98 -0.24 9.71
CA PHE A 51 -18.87 -1.20 9.07
C PHE A 51 -18.05 -2.17 8.24
N ALA A 52 -18.13 -3.45 8.56
CA ALA A 52 -17.42 -4.49 7.83
C ALA A 52 -18.17 -5.83 7.90
N PRO A 53 -17.99 -6.72 6.92
CA PRO A 53 -18.51 -8.09 7.02
C PRO A 53 -17.96 -8.85 8.23
N LYS A 54 -18.65 -9.89 8.69
CA LYS A 54 -18.26 -10.60 9.92
C LYS A 54 -16.88 -11.25 9.80
N THR A 55 -16.57 -11.82 8.64
CA THR A 55 -15.27 -12.43 8.35
C THR A 55 -14.13 -11.42 8.35
N ALA A 56 -14.38 -10.19 7.91
CA ALA A 56 -13.43 -9.10 7.95
C ALA A 56 -13.14 -8.65 9.39
N GLN A 57 -14.18 -8.51 10.21
CA GLN A 57 -14.03 -8.05 11.59
C GLN A 57 -13.15 -8.95 12.44
N SER A 58 -13.32 -10.28 12.33
CA SER A 58 -12.51 -11.23 13.11
C SER A 58 -11.02 -11.12 12.79
N LYS A 59 -10.68 -10.75 11.55
CA LYS A 59 -9.29 -10.52 11.14
C LYS A 59 -8.75 -9.16 11.62
N LEU A 60 -9.61 -8.15 11.74
CA LEU A 60 -9.22 -6.76 12.04
C LEU A 60 -9.21 -6.42 13.54
N VAL A 61 -10.03 -7.09 14.34
CA VAL A 61 -10.27 -6.71 15.75
C VAL A 61 -8.99 -6.65 16.59
N HIS A 62 -8.01 -7.50 16.28
CA HIS A 62 -6.72 -7.56 16.99
C HIS A 62 -5.85 -6.32 16.76
N PHE A 63 -6.09 -5.57 15.68
CA PHE A 63 -5.37 -4.33 15.35
C PHE A 63 -6.08 -3.07 15.87
N ASN A 64 -7.21 -3.20 16.57
CA ASN A 64 -7.91 -2.09 17.20
C ASN A 64 -7.19 -1.68 18.51
N LEU A 65 -6.60 -0.49 18.52
CA LEU A 65 -5.86 0.03 19.67
C LEU A 65 -6.76 0.77 20.69
N TYR A 66 -8.00 1.07 20.32
CA TYR A 66 -8.93 1.88 21.12
C TYR A 66 -10.34 1.24 21.15
N PRO A 67 -10.52 0.07 21.80
CA PRO A 67 -11.79 -0.68 21.80
C PRO A 67 -12.96 0.09 22.42
N ASN A 68 -12.69 1.08 23.25
CA ASN A 68 -13.72 1.95 23.84
C ASN A 68 -14.21 3.05 22.89
N LEU A 69 -13.46 3.33 21.83
CA LEU A 69 -13.75 4.40 20.86
C LEU A 69 -14.05 3.88 19.46
N ILE A 70 -13.55 2.69 19.11
CA ILE A 70 -13.75 2.06 17.80
C ILE A 70 -14.68 0.86 17.97
N LYS A 71 -15.90 0.99 17.45
CA LYS A 71 -16.91 -0.07 17.43
C LYS A 71 -17.02 -0.67 16.03
N PHE A 72 -16.95 -1.99 15.95
CA PHE A 72 -17.26 -2.72 14.71
C PHE A 72 -18.76 -3.01 14.62
N VAL A 73 -19.34 -2.82 13.43
CA VAL A 73 -20.74 -3.15 13.12
C VAL A 73 -20.75 -4.11 11.95
N ALA A 74 -21.35 -5.28 12.18
CA ALA A 74 -21.49 -6.34 11.18
C ALA A 74 -22.49 -5.94 10.11
N VAL A 75 -22.00 -5.98 8.87
CA VAL A 75 -22.82 -5.85 7.67
C VAL A 75 -22.95 -7.25 7.06
N ALA A 76 -24.17 -7.66 6.77
CA ALA A 76 -24.42 -8.92 6.09
C ALA A 76 -24.36 -8.67 4.58
N VAL A 77 -23.35 -9.24 3.91
CA VAL A 77 -23.22 -9.08 2.45
C VAL A 77 -24.29 -9.94 1.77
N PRO A 78 -25.26 -9.34 1.05
CA PRO A 78 -26.32 -10.08 0.39
C PRO A 78 -25.76 -10.97 -0.72
N HIS A 79 -26.38 -12.12 -0.94
CA HIS A 79 -26.01 -12.97 -2.05
C HIS A 79 -26.50 -12.37 -3.38
N VAL A 80 -25.68 -12.50 -4.42
CA VAL A 80 -26.02 -12.15 -5.81
C VAL A 80 -25.75 -13.35 -6.71
N ASP A 81 -26.48 -13.46 -7.82
CA ASP A 81 -26.35 -14.58 -8.74
C ASP A 81 -24.91 -14.76 -9.24
N ASN A 82 -24.44 -16.00 -9.27
CA ASN A 82 -23.08 -16.41 -9.66
C ASN A 82 -21.95 -16.00 -8.70
N LEU A 83 -22.28 -15.41 -7.55
CA LEU A 83 -21.33 -15.22 -6.46
C LEU A 83 -21.24 -16.53 -5.64
N PRO A 84 -20.04 -16.98 -5.21
CA PRO A 84 -19.94 -18.12 -4.32
C PRO A 84 -20.71 -17.90 -2.99
N PRO A 85 -21.30 -18.95 -2.41
CA PRO A 85 -22.00 -18.83 -1.13
C PRO A 85 -21.02 -18.42 -0.02
N ASN A 86 -21.45 -17.52 0.86
CA ASN A 86 -20.67 -16.95 1.97
C ASN A 86 -19.50 -16.05 1.56
N ALA A 87 -19.37 -15.67 0.28
CA ALA A 87 -18.36 -14.70 -0.12
C ALA A 87 -18.75 -13.30 0.38
N GLU A 88 -17.91 -12.71 1.21
CA GLU A 88 -18.17 -11.43 1.87
C GLU A 88 -17.16 -10.35 1.45
N THR A 89 -16.02 -10.75 0.89
CA THR A 89 -14.90 -9.88 0.53
C THR A 89 -14.32 -10.29 -0.81
N THR A 90 -13.52 -9.41 -1.42
CA THR A 90 -12.76 -9.75 -2.64
C THR A 90 -11.75 -10.87 -2.40
N SER A 91 -11.33 -11.12 -1.15
CA SER A 91 -10.46 -12.25 -0.80
C SER A 91 -11.14 -13.61 -0.92
N ASP A 92 -12.47 -13.65 -0.97
CA ASP A 92 -13.25 -14.89 -1.02
C ASP A 92 -13.51 -15.36 -2.47
N VAL A 93 -13.13 -14.57 -3.48
CA VAL A 93 -13.45 -14.86 -4.90
C VAL A 93 -12.28 -14.52 -5.82
N PRO A 94 -12.16 -15.19 -6.99
CA PRO A 94 -11.17 -14.81 -7.99
C PRO A 94 -11.53 -13.48 -8.67
N TYR A 95 -10.52 -12.81 -9.24
CA TYR A 95 -10.64 -11.49 -9.89
C TYR A 95 -11.85 -11.31 -10.83
N PRO A 96 -12.21 -12.27 -11.71
CA PRO A 96 -13.38 -12.11 -12.59
C PRO A 96 -14.72 -11.95 -11.85
N LEU A 97 -14.80 -12.34 -10.58
CA LEU A 97 -16.00 -12.23 -9.75
C LEU A 97 -15.97 -11.00 -8.82
N HIS A 98 -14.90 -10.19 -8.83
CA HIS A 98 -14.85 -8.95 -8.05
C HIS A 98 -16.04 -8.01 -8.32
N PRO A 99 -16.52 -7.82 -9.57
CA PRO A 99 -17.69 -6.99 -9.81
C PRO A 99 -18.98 -7.51 -9.12
N LEU A 100 -19.11 -8.82 -8.95
CA LEU A 100 -20.25 -9.42 -8.25
C LEU A 100 -20.17 -9.16 -6.75
N ILE A 101 -18.98 -9.26 -6.13
CA ILE A 101 -18.77 -8.85 -4.74
C ILE A 101 -19.09 -7.37 -4.54
N MET A 102 -18.64 -6.50 -5.44
CA MET A 102 -18.94 -5.06 -5.37
C MET A 102 -20.45 -4.81 -5.48
N THR A 103 -21.13 -5.50 -6.40
CA THR A 103 -22.59 -5.43 -6.54
C THR A 103 -23.30 -5.88 -5.26
N ALA A 104 -22.84 -6.96 -4.63
CA ALA A 104 -23.36 -7.43 -3.36
C ALA A 104 -23.15 -6.40 -2.24
N MET A 105 -21.96 -5.81 -2.15
CA MET A 105 -21.66 -4.76 -1.17
C MET A 105 -22.53 -3.51 -1.38
N ASP A 106 -22.85 -3.14 -2.62
CA ASP A 106 -23.73 -1.99 -2.88
C ASP A 106 -25.14 -2.19 -2.33
N LEU A 107 -25.62 -3.44 -2.24
CA LEU A 107 -26.92 -3.76 -1.65
C LEU A 107 -26.97 -3.57 -0.13
N THR A 108 -25.81 -3.32 0.52
CA THR A 108 -25.74 -3.01 1.96
C THR A 108 -26.10 -1.56 2.30
N GLN A 109 -26.42 -0.74 1.29
CA GLN A 109 -26.81 0.66 1.48
C GLN A 109 -27.86 0.84 2.58
N GLY A 110 -28.88 -0.04 2.62
CA GLY A 110 -29.96 0.00 3.61
C GLY A 110 -29.50 -0.12 5.06
N ASP A 111 -28.43 -0.88 5.32
CA ASP A 111 -27.86 -1.07 6.66
C ASP A 111 -27.18 0.21 7.18
N ILE A 112 -26.81 1.09 6.26
CA ILE A 112 -26.01 2.29 6.48
C ILE A 112 -26.91 3.55 6.53
N GLU A 113 -28.15 3.50 6.04
CA GLU A 113 -29.04 4.68 6.04
C GLU A 113 -29.48 5.16 7.44
N SER A 114 -29.38 4.30 8.45
CA SER A 114 -29.73 4.64 9.84
C SER A 114 -28.58 5.30 10.63
N LEU A 115 -27.45 5.57 9.97
CA LEU A 115 -26.25 6.13 10.59
C LEU A 115 -26.49 7.50 11.22
N LYS A 116 -25.95 7.65 12.43
CA LYS A 116 -25.75 8.94 13.09
C LYS A 116 -24.25 9.16 13.23
N ALA A 117 -23.70 10.01 12.38
CA ALA A 117 -22.31 10.42 12.40
C ALA A 117 -22.21 11.91 12.04
N ASP A 118 -21.06 12.52 12.27
CA ASP A 118 -20.76 13.87 11.77
C ASP A 118 -20.02 13.82 10.42
N LEU A 119 -19.31 12.71 10.17
CA LEU A 119 -18.39 12.49 9.06
C LEU A 119 -18.37 11.00 8.68
N VAL A 120 -18.33 10.70 7.39
CA VAL A 120 -18.15 9.35 6.85
C VAL A 120 -16.91 9.28 5.95
N PHE A 121 -16.09 8.26 6.15
CA PHE A 121 -15.03 7.83 5.22
C PHE A 121 -15.55 6.63 4.43
N TYR A 122 -15.39 6.62 3.11
CA TYR A 122 -15.87 5.55 2.25
C TYR A 122 -14.91 5.29 1.09
N ASP A 123 -14.96 4.11 0.49
CA ASP A 123 -14.13 3.74 -0.67
C ASP A 123 -15.01 3.63 -1.93
N PHE A 124 -14.85 2.64 -2.82
CA PHE A 124 -15.59 2.38 -4.08
C PHE A 124 -17.14 2.30 -4.01
N THR A 125 -17.76 2.89 -3.00
CA THR A 125 -19.18 3.00 -2.70
C THR A 125 -19.79 4.23 -3.39
N HIS A 126 -20.14 4.09 -4.66
CA HIS A 126 -20.64 5.20 -5.50
C HIS A 126 -21.89 5.91 -4.96
N TRP A 127 -22.73 5.22 -4.17
CA TRP A 127 -23.96 5.76 -3.60
C TRP A 127 -23.73 6.57 -2.30
N MET A 128 -22.55 6.48 -1.68
CA MET A 128 -22.28 7.12 -0.39
C MET A 128 -22.38 8.64 -0.42
N PRO A 129 -21.86 9.38 -1.42
CA PRO A 129 -21.99 10.84 -1.45
C PRO A 129 -23.43 11.33 -1.46
N SER A 130 -24.28 10.63 -2.22
CA SER A 130 -25.71 10.93 -2.29
C SER A 130 -26.39 10.65 -0.95
N LEU A 131 -26.07 9.53 -0.31
CA LEU A 131 -26.59 9.19 1.01
C LEU A 131 -26.13 10.20 2.08
N ALA A 132 -24.85 10.54 2.11
CA ALA A 132 -24.29 11.52 3.04
C ALA A 132 -24.98 12.88 2.91
N THR A 133 -25.25 13.34 1.68
CA THR A 133 -26.01 14.57 1.42
C THR A 133 -27.41 14.50 2.02
N ARG A 134 -28.13 13.38 1.84
CA ARG A 134 -29.47 13.19 2.43
C ARG A 134 -29.46 13.20 3.95
N LEU A 135 -28.41 12.63 4.55
CA LEU A 135 -28.26 12.50 5.99
C LEU A 135 -27.59 13.72 6.65
N GLY A 136 -27.16 14.73 5.86
CA GLY A 136 -26.44 15.90 6.37
C GLY A 136 -25.03 15.61 6.88
N LEU A 137 -24.42 14.52 6.42
CA LEU A 137 -23.07 14.08 6.80
C LEU A 137 -22.02 14.75 5.91
N LYS A 138 -20.84 15.05 6.47
CA LYS A 138 -19.66 15.28 5.64
C LYS A 138 -19.18 13.93 5.10
N ALA A 139 -18.83 13.86 3.82
CA ALA A 139 -18.31 12.64 3.19
C ALA A 139 -16.88 12.89 2.71
N ILE A 140 -15.98 11.98 3.05
CA ILE A 140 -14.60 11.95 2.56
C ILE A 140 -14.42 10.62 1.82
N ASP A 141 -14.10 10.73 0.53
CA ASP A 141 -13.61 9.61 -0.25
C ASP A 141 -12.21 9.24 0.26
N PHE A 142 -12.09 8.04 0.81
CA PHE A 142 -10.85 7.42 1.28
C PHE A 142 -10.61 6.16 0.46
N CYS A 143 -10.45 6.35 -0.85
CA CYS A 143 -10.18 5.32 -1.83
C CYS A 143 -8.80 4.67 -1.62
N ILE A 144 -8.75 3.36 -1.37
CA ILE A 144 -7.51 2.61 -1.12
C ILE A 144 -7.21 1.68 -2.28
N VAL A 145 -6.65 2.19 -3.37
CA VAL A 145 -6.17 1.29 -4.44
C VAL A 145 -4.88 0.61 -3.97
N ASN A 146 -5.01 -0.62 -3.46
CA ASN A 146 -3.85 -1.39 -3.02
C ASN A 146 -3.01 -1.86 -4.21
N SER A 147 -1.87 -1.20 -4.46
CA SER A 147 -0.92 -1.64 -5.50
C SER A 147 -0.25 -2.98 -5.17
N ALA A 148 -0.42 -3.54 -3.97
CA ALA A 148 0.01 -4.90 -3.66
C ALA A 148 -0.83 -5.98 -4.39
N MET A 149 -1.83 -5.62 -5.20
CA MET A 149 -2.63 -6.60 -5.95
C MET A 149 -2.12 -6.87 -7.37
N ILE A 150 -1.18 -6.08 -7.89
CA ILE A 150 -0.66 -6.21 -9.25
C ILE A 150 0.87 -6.17 -9.22
N GLY A 151 1.52 -7.27 -9.62
CA GLY A 151 2.96 -7.31 -9.84
C GLY A 151 3.39 -6.30 -10.91
N LEU A 152 4.62 -5.78 -10.82
CA LEU A 152 5.14 -4.90 -11.88
C LEU A 152 5.19 -5.64 -13.21
N ARG A 153 5.09 -4.91 -14.32
CA ARG A 153 5.46 -5.47 -15.62
C ARG A 153 6.95 -5.85 -15.58
N PRO A 154 7.38 -6.97 -16.18
CA PRO A 154 8.76 -7.44 -16.08
C PRO A 154 9.81 -6.41 -16.49
N ASN A 155 9.52 -5.60 -17.52
CA ASN A 155 10.39 -4.51 -17.93
C ASN A 155 10.55 -3.44 -16.84
N LEU A 156 9.45 -2.97 -16.23
CA LEU A 156 9.52 -1.98 -15.16
C LEU A 156 10.22 -2.54 -13.91
N PHE A 157 10.00 -3.81 -13.58
CA PHE A 157 10.71 -4.49 -12.51
C PHE A 157 12.23 -4.46 -12.72
N GLN A 158 12.70 -4.82 -13.91
CA GLN A 158 14.13 -4.82 -14.23
C GLN A 158 14.72 -3.41 -14.28
N GLU A 159 14.05 -2.46 -14.92
CA GLU A 159 14.52 -1.07 -15.02
C GLU A 159 14.61 -0.39 -13.65
N LEU A 160 13.70 -0.68 -12.71
CA LEU A 160 13.78 -0.22 -11.33
C LEU A 160 15.02 -0.78 -10.62
N LEU A 161 15.24 -2.08 -10.69
CA LEU A 161 16.39 -2.74 -10.04
C LEU A 161 17.72 -2.27 -10.63
N LEU A 162 17.81 -2.18 -11.95
CA LEU A 162 19.00 -1.68 -12.64
C LEU A 162 19.22 -0.19 -12.35
N GLY A 163 18.16 0.60 -12.18
CA GLY A 163 18.26 2.01 -11.78
C GLY A 163 18.88 2.15 -10.39
N LEU A 164 18.39 1.38 -9.42
CA LEU A 164 18.95 1.33 -8.06
C LEU A 164 20.39 0.81 -8.05
N GLU A 165 20.70 -0.18 -8.89
CA GLU A 165 22.07 -0.64 -9.11
C GLU A 165 22.98 0.51 -9.55
N LEU A 166 22.54 1.30 -10.55
CA LEU A 166 23.29 2.41 -11.14
C LEU A 166 23.50 3.59 -10.19
N VAL A 167 22.56 3.86 -9.28
CA VAL A 167 22.71 4.92 -8.25
C VAL A 167 23.91 4.64 -7.34
N GLY A 168 24.24 3.36 -7.12
CA GLY A 168 25.39 2.96 -6.31
C GLY A 168 25.19 3.11 -4.80
N MET A 169 24.02 3.55 -4.33
CA MET A 169 23.68 3.66 -2.90
C MET A 169 23.14 2.33 -2.35
N PRO A 170 23.17 2.11 -1.02
CA PRO A 170 22.48 0.99 -0.40
C PRO A 170 20.97 1.07 -0.62
N PHE A 171 20.32 -0.06 -0.84
CA PHE A 171 18.88 -0.11 -1.07
C PHE A 171 18.23 -1.38 -0.51
N LEU A 172 16.96 -1.23 -0.13
CA LEU A 172 16.04 -2.32 0.17
C LEU A 172 14.85 -2.19 -0.76
N VAL A 173 14.51 -3.27 -1.44
CA VAL A 173 13.38 -3.32 -2.37
C VAL A 173 12.48 -4.47 -1.95
N ALA A 174 11.25 -4.15 -1.55
CA ALA A 174 10.20 -5.14 -1.34
C ALA A 174 9.21 -5.07 -2.50
N LEU A 175 9.17 -6.12 -3.33
CA LEU A 175 8.32 -6.18 -4.52
C LEU A 175 7.62 -7.54 -4.57
N LYS A 176 6.41 -7.55 -5.11
CA LYS A 176 5.80 -8.81 -5.55
C LYS A 176 6.53 -9.34 -6.80
N PRO A 177 6.50 -10.67 -7.03
CA PRO A 177 6.91 -11.24 -8.31
C PRO A 177 6.24 -10.48 -9.47
N PRO A 178 7.00 -10.10 -10.51
CA PRO A 178 6.43 -9.41 -11.65
C PRO A 178 5.48 -10.32 -12.43
N ILE A 179 4.60 -9.72 -13.23
CA ILE A 179 3.57 -10.46 -13.98
C ILE A 179 4.25 -11.52 -14.87
N GLY A 180 3.86 -12.79 -14.69
CA GLY A 180 4.38 -13.92 -15.45
C GLY A 180 5.58 -14.63 -14.82
N PHE A 181 5.93 -14.31 -13.56
CA PHE A 181 7.01 -14.97 -12.81
C PHE A 181 6.48 -15.55 -11.49
N ASP A 182 7.01 -16.70 -11.09
CA ASP A 182 6.61 -17.39 -9.86
C ASP A 182 7.26 -16.78 -8.61
N SER A 183 8.48 -16.23 -8.76
CA SER A 183 9.19 -15.54 -7.70
C SER A 183 9.92 -14.27 -8.17
N VAL A 184 10.33 -13.43 -7.23
CA VAL A 184 11.20 -12.28 -7.49
C VAL A 184 12.56 -12.72 -8.04
N GLY A 185 13.11 -13.82 -7.52
CA GLY A 185 14.40 -14.37 -7.93
C GLY A 185 14.44 -14.72 -9.42
N ASP A 186 13.36 -15.30 -9.93
CA ASP A 186 13.24 -15.71 -11.34
C ASP A 186 13.24 -14.53 -12.31
N ALA A 187 12.92 -13.34 -11.83
CA ALA A 187 12.80 -12.13 -12.63
C ALA A 187 13.99 -11.17 -12.50
N LEU A 188 14.96 -11.48 -11.63
CA LEU A 188 16.13 -10.63 -11.41
C LEU A 188 16.96 -10.49 -12.70
N PRO A 189 17.56 -9.31 -12.96
CA PRO A 189 18.52 -9.17 -14.04
C PRO A 189 19.67 -10.18 -13.90
N GLU A 190 20.18 -10.69 -15.01
CA GLU A 190 21.27 -11.68 -14.99
C GLU A 190 22.47 -11.16 -14.18
N GLY A 191 22.94 -11.95 -13.21
CA GLY A 191 24.08 -11.61 -12.34
C GLY A 191 23.85 -10.47 -11.35
N PHE A 192 22.61 -9.99 -11.19
CA PHE A 192 22.27 -8.84 -10.35
C PHE A 192 22.70 -9.00 -8.89
N GLU A 193 22.38 -10.14 -8.27
CA GLU A 193 22.65 -10.38 -6.85
C GLU A 193 24.14 -10.23 -6.50
N GLU A 194 25.03 -10.76 -7.33
CA GLU A 194 26.48 -10.62 -7.11
C GLU A 194 26.96 -9.18 -7.30
N ARG A 195 26.37 -8.41 -8.24
CA ARG A 195 26.73 -6.99 -8.45
C ARG A 195 26.25 -6.05 -7.35
N VAL A 196 25.23 -6.45 -6.59
CA VAL A 196 24.65 -5.64 -5.49
C VAL A 196 24.97 -6.21 -4.10
N LYS A 197 25.78 -7.26 -4.04
CA LYS A 197 26.16 -7.93 -2.80
C LYS A 197 26.73 -6.94 -1.77
N GLY A 198 26.18 -6.97 -0.57
CA GLY A 198 26.58 -6.09 0.55
C GLY A 198 26.02 -4.66 0.48
N ARG A 199 25.23 -4.31 -0.54
CA ARG A 199 24.58 -2.99 -0.65
C ARG A 199 23.08 -3.05 -0.99
N GLY A 200 22.63 -4.10 -1.67
CA GLY A 200 21.24 -4.23 -2.12
C GLY A 200 20.57 -5.48 -1.55
N ILE A 201 19.33 -5.32 -1.11
CA ILE A 201 18.45 -6.44 -0.74
C ILE A 201 17.18 -6.34 -1.59
N VAL A 202 16.82 -7.43 -2.27
CA VAL A 202 15.53 -7.57 -2.95
C VAL A 202 14.74 -8.66 -2.26
N TYR A 203 13.56 -8.31 -1.75
CA TYR A 203 12.71 -9.17 -0.96
C TYR A 203 11.36 -9.34 -1.64
N GLY A 204 10.90 -10.59 -1.76
CA GLY A 204 9.67 -10.96 -2.46
C GLY A 204 8.39 -10.96 -1.63
N GLY A 205 8.51 -10.67 -0.33
CA GLY A 205 7.40 -10.70 0.62
C GLY A 205 6.96 -9.31 1.08
N TRP A 206 5.96 -9.29 1.95
CA TRP A 206 5.47 -8.06 2.57
C TRP A 206 6.43 -7.54 3.64
N ILE A 207 6.54 -6.21 3.73
CA ILE A 207 7.32 -5.54 4.78
C ILE A 207 6.46 -4.53 5.53
N GLN A 208 6.73 -4.35 6.82
CA GLN A 208 6.14 -3.28 7.62
C GLN A 208 6.76 -1.92 7.21
N HIS A 209 6.27 -1.35 6.11
CA HIS A 209 6.78 -0.11 5.52
C HIS A 209 6.91 1.02 6.56
N GLN A 210 5.93 1.14 7.48
CA GLN A 210 5.95 2.19 8.50
C GLN A 210 7.20 2.16 9.40
N LEU A 211 7.63 0.98 9.86
CA LEU A 211 8.80 0.89 10.75
C LEU A 211 10.11 1.18 10.02
N ILE A 212 10.16 0.87 8.72
CA ILE A 212 11.35 1.10 7.90
C ILE A 212 11.48 2.58 7.56
N LEU A 213 10.38 3.24 7.16
CA LEU A 213 10.39 4.65 6.76
C LEU A 213 10.70 5.62 7.92
N GLU A 214 10.44 5.22 9.17
CA GLU A 214 10.81 5.98 10.37
C GLU A 214 12.30 5.83 10.74
N HIS A 215 13.05 4.92 10.10
CA HIS A 215 14.43 4.64 10.46
C HIS A 215 15.41 5.71 9.92
N PRO A 216 16.33 6.27 10.75
CA PRO A 216 17.23 7.37 10.33
C PRO A 216 18.16 7.05 9.15
N SER A 217 18.41 5.77 8.87
CA SER A 217 19.21 5.33 7.71
C SER A 217 18.46 5.36 6.38
N VAL A 218 17.15 5.62 6.38
CA VAL A 218 16.35 5.67 5.15
C VAL A 218 16.29 7.11 4.63
N GLY A 219 17.12 7.40 3.63
CA GLY A 219 17.19 8.72 3.01
C GLY A 219 16.17 8.96 1.89
N CYS A 220 15.73 7.91 1.20
CA CYS A 220 14.84 8.00 0.04
C CYS A 220 13.79 6.88 0.05
N PHE A 221 12.56 7.22 -0.33
CA PHE A 221 11.46 6.31 -0.53
C PHE A 221 10.93 6.42 -1.96
N ILE A 222 11.07 5.33 -2.73
CA ILE A 222 10.46 5.19 -4.04
C ILE A 222 9.05 4.63 -3.85
N THR A 223 8.03 5.40 -4.21
CA THR A 223 6.62 5.02 -4.05
C THR A 223 5.88 5.04 -5.37
N HIS A 224 4.98 4.08 -5.55
CA HIS A 224 4.04 4.07 -6.67
C HIS A 224 2.91 5.09 -6.50
N CYS A 225 2.88 5.87 -5.41
CA CYS A 225 1.87 6.90 -5.14
C CYS A 225 0.44 6.36 -4.92
N GLY A 226 0.29 5.14 -4.40
CA GLY A 226 -1.01 4.64 -3.94
C GLY A 226 -1.42 5.30 -2.61
N SER A 227 -2.72 5.35 -2.33
CA SER A 227 -3.29 6.11 -1.21
C SER A 227 -2.74 5.77 0.17
N GLY A 228 -2.36 4.50 0.42
CA GLY A 228 -1.72 4.07 1.67
C GLY A 228 -0.31 4.65 1.83
N SER A 229 0.54 4.44 0.81
CA SER A 229 1.90 4.96 0.78
C SER A 229 1.96 6.49 0.68
N PHE A 230 0.93 7.14 0.15
CA PHE A 230 0.82 8.60 0.07
C PHE A 230 0.86 9.25 1.46
N SER A 231 0.04 8.75 2.38
CA SER A 231 -0.01 9.30 3.75
C SER A 231 1.25 8.98 4.54
N GLU A 232 1.82 7.79 4.35
CA GLU A 232 3.08 7.39 4.99
C GLU A 232 4.26 8.21 4.46
N ALA A 233 4.32 8.44 3.16
CA ALA A 233 5.36 9.26 2.53
C ALA A 233 5.41 10.66 3.13
N LEU A 234 4.25 11.32 3.25
CA LEU A 234 4.15 12.72 3.74
C LEU A 234 4.42 12.91 5.24
N LEU A 235 4.39 11.83 6.02
CA LEU A 235 4.59 11.88 7.48
C LEU A 235 6.02 11.54 7.90
N ASN A 236 6.84 11.00 6.99
CA ASN A 236 8.22 10.59 7.24
C ASN A 236 9.23 11.64 6.75
N GLU A 237 10.52 11.43 7.04
CA GLU A 237 11.61 12.39 6.70
C GLU A 237 12.37 12.03 5.42
N CYS A 238 12.13 10.84 4.87
CA CYS A 238 12.77 10.38 3.66
C CYS A 238 12.32 11.22 2.44
N GLN A 239 13.24 11.44 1.51
CA GLN A 239 12.94 12.12 0.26
C GLN A 239 12.14 11.22 -0.68
N LEU A 240 11.27 11.80 -1.50
CA LEU A 240 10.26 11.04 -2.23
C LEU A 240 10.59 10.95 -3.72
N VAL A 241 10.64 9.73 -4.24
CA VAL A 241 10.65 9.45 -5.68
C VAL A 241 9.35 8.79 -6.07
N LEU A 242 8.69 9.33 -7.10
CA LEU A 242 7.33 8.99 -7.47
C LEU A 242 7.37 8.17 -8.77
N LEU A 243 7.01 6.90 -8.69
CA LEU A 243 7.05 5.93 -9.78
C LEU A 243 5.66 5.31 -10.02
N PRO A 244 4.68 6.10 -10.51
CA PRO A 244 3.31 5.62 -10.67
C PRO A 244 3.21 4.53 -11.74
N ASN A 245 2.43 3.49 -11.47
CA ASN A 245 2.29 2.32 -12.34
C ASN A 245 0.88 2.20 -12.95
N VAL A 246 -0.19 2.43 -12.17
CA VAL A 246 -1.56 2.18 -12.62
C VAL A 246 -2.58 3.14 -11.98
N GLY A 247 -3.62 3.51 -12.73
CA GLY A 247 -4.83 4.13 -12.20
C GLY A 247 -4.62 5.52 -11.58
N ASP A 248 -5.12 5.68 -10.36
CA ASP A 248 -5.09 6.91 -9.55
C ASP A 248 -3.67 7.36 -9.17
N GLN A 249 -2.72 6.42 -9.16
CA GLN A 249 -1.30 6.67 -8.89
C GLN A 249 -0.72 7.79 -9.75
N PHE A 250 -1.13 7.89 -11.02
CA PHE A 250 -0.66 8.95 -11.91
C PHE A 250 -1.14 10.33 -11.45
N LEU A 251 -2.38 10.44 -10.98
CA LEU A 251 -2.92 11.70 -10.46
C LEU A 251 -2.24 12.08 -9.14
N ASN A 252 -2.04 11.09 -8.25
CA ASN A 252 -1.35 11.29 -6.98
C ASN A 252 0.10 11.73 -7.19
N ALA A 253 0.83 11.08 -8.11
CA ALA A 253 2.19 11.47 -8.47
C ALA A 253 2.26 12.90 -8.98
N ARG A 254 1.31 13.33 -9.84
CA ARG A 254 1.25 14.71 -10.35
C ARG A 254 0.93 15.72 -9.25
N LEU A 255 0.01 15.38 -8.34
CA LEU A 255 -0.27 16.20 -7.17
C LEU A 255 0.99 16.39 -6.32
N MET A 256 1.73 15.33 -6.05
CA MET A 256 2.95 15.37 -5.24
C MET A 256 4.12 16.09 -5.94
N SER A 257 4.33 15.84 -7.24
CA SER A 257 5.47 16.37 -7.98
C SER A 257 5.27 17.81 -8.44
N LYS A 258 4.07 18.17 -8.90
CA LYS A 258 3.81 19.47 -9.53
C LYS A 258 3.13 20.48 -8.59
N ASN A 259 2.15 20.02 -7.81
CA ASN A 259 1.35 20.94 -7.00
C ASN A 259 1.97 21.14 -5.62
N LEU A 260 2.23 20.04 -4.92
CA LEU A 260 2.83 20.05 -3.58
C LEU A 260 4.35 20.21 -3.66
N GLN A 261 4.95 19.75 -4.76
CA GLN A 261 6.39 19.72 -4.98
C GLN A 261 7.14 19.11 -3.78
N VAL A 262 6.75 17.91 -3.37
CA VAL A 262 7.33 17.17 -2.23
C VAL A 262 8.15 15.95 -2.63
N GLY A 263 8.23 15.68 -3.93
CA GLY A 263 8.99 14.57 -4.49
C GLY A 263 9.25 14.74 -5.97
N VAL A 264 10.15 13.91 -6.50
CA VAL A 264 10.52 13.90 -7.91
C VAL A 264 9.85 12.73 -8.61
N GLU A 265 9.07 13.01 -9.64
CA GLU A 265 8.47 11.99 -10.50
C GLU A 265 9.49 11.46 -11.49
N VAL A 266 9.57 10.13 -11.61
CA VAL A 266 10.44 9.48 -12.59
C VAL A 266 9.92 9.80 -13.99
N GLU A 267 10.82 10.29 -14.85
CA GLU A 267 10.49 10.65 -16.22
C GLU A 267 10.25 9.38 -17.06
N LYS A 268 9.26 9.44 -17.95
CA LYS A 268 9.03 8.41 -18.97
C LYS A 268 9.73 8.81 -20.27
N GLY A 269 10.22 7.84 -21.02
CA GLY A 269 10.72 8.05 -22.37
C GLY A 269 9.66 8.70 -23.27
N GLU A 270 10.09 9.68 -24.08
CA GLU A 270 9.17 10.45 -24.93
C GLU A 270 8.50 9.59 -26.01
N ASP A 271 9.22 8.59 -26.52
CA ASP A 271 8.78 7.77 -27.66
C ASP A 271 7.92 6.57 -27.25
N ASP A 272 8.28 5.89 -26.14
CA ASP A 272 7.66 4.62 -25.72
C ASP A 272 6.81 4.74 -24.44
N GLY A 273 6.91 5.86 -23.73
CA GLY A 273 6.22 6.08 -22.46
C GLY A 273 6.68 5.12 -21.35
N LEU A 274 7.87 4.52 -21.47
CA LEU A 274 8.43 3.58 -20.50
C LEU A 274 9.42 4.26 -19.55
N TYR A 275 9.56 3.68 -18.36
CA TYR A 275 10.61 4.07 -17.43
C TYR A 275 11.90 3.33 -17.79
N THR A 276 13.03 4.00 -17.62
CA THR A 276 14.37 3.42 -17.80
C THR A 276 15.17 3.48 -16.50
N LYS A 277 16.18 2.64 -16.38
CA LYS A 277 17.14 2.63 -15.27
C LYS A 277 17.85 3.98 -15.15
N GLU A 278 18.12 4.66 -16.26
CA GLU A 278 18.68 6.01 -16.25
C GLU A 278 17.69 7.03 -15.66
N SER A 279 16.40 6.93 -16.00
CA SER A 279 15.37 7.83 -15.44
C SER A 279 15.17 7.62 -13.94
N VAL A 280 15.18 6.36 -13.48
CA VAL A 280 15.13 6.00 -12.06
C VAL A 280 16.36 6.52 -11.34
N CYS A 281 17.56 6.26 -11.89
CA CYS A 281 18.82 6.70 -11.33
C CYS A 281 18.89 8.23 -11.22
N LYS A 282 18.45 8.94 -12.25
CA LYS A 282 18.37 10.41 -12.27
C LYS A 282 17.46 10.93 -11.16
N ALA A 283 16.25 10.39 -11.03
CA ALA A 283 15.30 10.84 -10.01
C ALA A 283 15.82 10.61 -8.57
N VAL A 284 16.39 9.44 -8.31
CA VAL A 284 17.00 9.13 -6.99
C VAL A 284 18.20 10.02 -6.72
N SER A 285 19.07 10.22 -7.72
CA SER A 285 20.25 11.08 -7.58
C SER A 285 19.86 12.54 -7.29
N ILE A 286 18.81 13.05 -7.92
CA ILE A 286 18.29 14.40 -7.66
C ILE A 286 17.87 14.54 -6.20
N VAL A 287 17.04 13.64 -5.68
CA VAL A 287 16.52 13.79 -4.31
C VAL A 287 17.56 13.52 -3.23
N MET A 288 18.62 12.79 -3.56
CA MET A 288 19.72 12.48 -2.63
C MET A 288 20.87 13.48 -2.68
N ASP A 289 20.85 14.45 -3.59
CA ASP A 289 21.86 15.50 -3.70
C ASP A 289 21.40 16.78 -2.98
N ASP A 290 21.93 17.04 -1.79
CA ASP A 290 21.60 18.23 -0.98
C ASP A 290 22.06 19.55 -1.64
N GLU A 291 22.94 19.52 -2.65
CA GLU A 291 23.33 20.69 -3.43
C GLU A 291 22.38 20.97 -4.62
N ASN A 292 21.52 20.01 -4.95
CA ASN A 292 20.56 20.15 -6.03
C ASN A 292 19.41 21.10 -5.64
N GLU A 293 19.10 22.07 -6.52
CA GLU A 293 18.00 23.02 -6.29
C GLU A 293 16.65 22.32 -6.12
N THR A 294 16.35 21.33 -6.97
CA THR A 294 15.10 20.56 -6.88
C THR A 294 15.01 19.82 -5.56
N SER A 295 16.11 19.21 -5.10
CA SER A 295 16.18 18.52 -3.80
C SER A 295 15.80 19.46 -2.65
N ARG A 296 16.40 20.65 -2.60
CA ARG A 296 16.12 21.66 -1.57
C ARG A 296 14.66 22.09 -1.57
N ILE A 297 14.07 22.28 -2.75
CA ILE A 297 12.66 22.65 -2.89
C ILE A 297 11.77 21.52 -2.36
N VAL A 298 11.98 20.28 -2.83
CA VAL A 298 11.10 19.17 -2.44
C VAL A 298 11.20 18.84 -0.96
N LYS A 299 12.41 18.90 -0.38
CA LYS A 299 12.66 18.72 1.05
C LYS A 299 11.96 19.79 1.88
N SER A 300 12.15 21.07 1.54
CA SER A 300 11.53 22.18 2.26
C SER A 300 9.99 22.13 2.21
N ASN A 301 9.42 21.76 1.07
CA ASN A 301 7.97 21.64 0.95
C ASN A 301 7.45 20.40 1.67
N HIS A 302 8.19 19.30 1.63
CA HIS A 302 7.84 18.09 2.35
C HIS A 302 7.78 18.36 3.86
N ASP A 303 8.79 19.05 4.41
CA ASP A 303 8.82 19.45 5.82
C ASP A 303 7.61 20.34 6.20
N LYS A 304 7.26 21.33 5.37
CA LYS A 304 6.08 22.19 5.61
C LYS A 304 4.78 21.40 5.61
N ILE A 305 4.61 20.48 4.64
CA ILE A 305 3.40 19.66 4.58
C ILE A 305 3.33 18.74 5.79
N LYS A 306 4.45 18.11 6.16
CA LYS A 306 4.55 17.29 7.37
C LYS A 306 4.17 18.10 8.61
N GLU A 307 4.70 19.30 8.79
CA GLU A 307 4.33 20.20 9.88
C GLU A 307 2.83 20.49 9.90
N VAL A 308 2.23 20.82 8.75
CA VAL A 308 0.77 21.04 8.63
C VAL A 308 -0.02 19.80 9.03
N LEU A 309 0.43 18.61 8.62
CA LEU A 309 -0.23 17.34 8.94
C LEU A 309 -0.06 16.91 10.41
N LEU A 310 1.03 17.35 11.06
CA LEU A 310 1.34 17.05 12.45
C LEU A 310 0.77 18.09 13.43
N ASN A 311 0.55 19.33 12.99
CA ASN A 311 -0.03 20.41 13.78
C ASN A 311 -1.52 20.16 14.06
N LYS A 312 -1.98 20.63 15.22
CA LYS A 312 -3.28 20.29 15.84
C LYS A 312 -4.30 21.44 15.83
N ASP A 313 -4.12 22.43 14.96
CA ASP A 313 -4.96 23.63 14.94
C ASP A 313 -6.29 23.41 14.21
#